data_AF-A0A949CMG7-F1
#
_entry.id   AF-A0A949CMG7-F1
#
_cell.length_a   1.000
_cell.length_b   1.000
_cell.length_c   1.000
_cell.angle_alpha   90.00
_cell.angle_beta   90.00
_cell.angle_gamma   90.00
#
_symmetry.space_group_name_H-M   'P 1'
#
loop_
_entity.id
_entity.type
_entity.pdbx_description
1 polymer ?
#
loop_
_entity_poly.entity_id
_entity_poly.type
_entity_poly.pdbx_seq_one_letter_code
_entity_poly.pdbx_strand_id
1 'polypeptide(L)'
;FPGGVARSGSKVGSKYKMLNASTNDAFCPTLREQTPSLILDETSAALELVIDALQPEIVAEAMRVGIKAACEVGPSCGVRKITGGNYGGKLGKHHFHLHQILG
;
A
#
# COMPACT_ATOMS: atom_id res chain seq x y z
N PHE A 1 -10.14 1.69 8.00
CA PHE A 1 -10.50 0.38 7.41
C PHE A 1 -10.89 -0.62 8.50
N PRO A 2 -11.71 -1.65 8.21
CA PRO A 2 -12.10 -2.65 9.22
C PRO A 2 -10.87 -3.32 9.85
N GLY A 3 -10.71 -3.19 11.17
CA GLY A 3 -9.54 -3.72 11.88
C GLY A 3 -8.19 -3.10 11.46
N GLY A 4 -8.20 -1.92 10.83
CA GLY A 4 -6.98 -1.20 10.42
C GLY A 4 -6.34 -1.70 9.13
N VAL A 5 -6.87 -2.76 8.49
CA VAL A 5 -6.26 -3.37 7.30
C VAL A 5 -7.24 -3.38 6.12
N ALA A 6 -6.80 -2.86 4.98
CA ALA A 6 -7.50 -2.94 3.71
C ALA A 6 -7.04 -4.16 2.92
N ARG A 7 -8.00 -4.90 2.36
CA ARG A 7 -7.78 -6.08 1.50
C ARG A 7 -8.22 -5.87 0.05
N SER A 8 -8.65 -4.66 -0.27
CA SER A 8 -9.22 -4.26 -1.56
C SER A 8 -8.56 -2.97 -2.03
N GLY A 9 -7.23 -3.02 -2.23
CA GLY A 9 -6.45 -1.88 -2.70
C GLY A 9 -7.05 -1.31 -3.99
N SER A 10 -7.14 0.02 -4.07
CA SER A 10 -7.85 0.70 -5.17
C SER A 10 -6.90 1.52 -6.03
N LYS A 11 -7.27 1.72 -7.29
CA LYS A 11 -6.64 2.66 -8.22
C LYS A 11 -7.68 3.65 -8.75
N VAL A 12 -7.21 4.83 -9.15
CA VAL A 12 -8.05 5.84 -9.79
C VAL A 12 -8.46 5.38 -11.19
N GLY A 13 -9.74 5.57 -11.52
CA GLY A 13 -10.32 5.16 -12.78
C GLY A 13 -10.67 3.67 -12.84
N SER A 14 -11.24 3.27 -13.97
CA SER A 14 -11.70 1.91 -14.23
C SER A 14 -11.78 1.64 -15.73
N LYS A 15 -11.76 0.36 -16.12
CA LYS A 15 -12.14 -0.05 -17.48
C LYS A 15 -13.62 0.22 -17.79
N TYR A 16 -14.45 0.35 -16.74
CA TYR A 16 -15.86 0.67 -16.86
C TYR A 16 -16.08 2.16 -16.63
N LYS A 17 -16.60 2.87 -17.64
CA LYS A 17 -16.73 4.34 -17.66
C LYS A 17 -17.49 4.93 -16.47
N MET A 18 -18.40 4.17 -15.87
CA MET A 18 -19.23 4.63 -14.74
C MET A 18 -18.52 4.56 -13.38
N LEU A 19 -17.34 3.97 -13.30
CA LEU A 19 -16.63 3.75 -12.03
C LEU A 19 -15.41 4.66 -11.91
N ASN A 20 -15.42 5.49 -10.86
CA ASN A 20 -14.32 6.42 -10.54
C ASN A 20 -13.10 5.71 -9.92
N ALA A 21 -13.29 4.51 -9.37
CA ALA A 21 -12.24 3.68 -8.80
C ALA A 21 -12.45 2.22 -9.17
N SER A 22 -11.37 1.46 -9.19
CA SER A 22 -11.38 0.01 -9.42
C SER A 22 -10.29 -0.67 -8.61
N THR A 23 -10.26 -2.00 -8.63
CA THR A 23 -9.18 -2.77 -7.98
C THR A 23 -7.83 -2.38 -8.56
N ASN A 24 -6.81 -2.28 -7.71
CA ASN A 24 -5.45 -2.10 -8.16
C ASN A 24 -4.86 -3.46 -8.56
N ASP A 25 -5.14 -3.87 -9.80
CA ASP A 25 -4.76 -5.17 -10.37
C ASP A 25 -3.25 -5.42 -10.41
N ALA A 26 -2.42 -4.37 -10.46
CA ALA A 26 -0.97 -4.50 -10.31
C ALA A 26 -0.56 -5.12 -8.95
N PHE A 27 -1.43 -5.02 -7.95
CA PHE A 27 -1.29 -5.60 -6.61
C PHE A 27 -2.26 -6.77 -6.35
N CYS A 28 -2.80 -7.41 -7.40
CA CYS A 28 -3.62 -8.61 -7.27
C CYS A 28 -2.82 -9.88 -7.64
N PRO A 29 -2.39 -10.71 -6.68
CA PRO A 29 -1.60 -11.93 -6.96
C PRO A 29 -2.29 -12.89 -7.94
N THR A 30 -3.61 -12.97 -7.89
CA THR A 30 -4.43 -13.83 -8.75
C THR A 30 -4.57 -13.31 -10.19
N LEU A 31 -4.17 -12.07 -10.45
CA LEU A 31 -4.24 -11.44 -11.78
C LEU A 31 -2.87 -11.24 -12.42
N ARG A 32 -1.78 -11.74 -11.81
CA ARG A 32 -0.40 -11.49 -12.26
C ARG A 32 -0.12 -11.90 -13.72
N GLU A 33 -0.79 -12.95 -14.19
CA GLU A 33 -0.67 -13.44 -15.57
C GLU A 33 -1.51 -12.62 -16.57
N GLN A 34 -2.35 -11.71 -16.09
CA GLN A 34 -3.29 -10.94 -16.91
C GLN A 34 -2.96 -9.45 -17.00
N THR A 35 -2.06 -8.95 -16.16
CA THR A 35 -1.74 -7.52 -16.05
C THR A 35 -0.30 -7.31 -15.56
N PRO A 36 0.37 -6.20 -15.90
CA PRO A 36 1.65 -5.87 -15.31
C PRO A 36 1.59 -5.85 -13.77
N SER A 37 2.23 -6.85 -13.14
CA SER A 37 2.23 -7.00 -11.69
C SER A 37 3.41 -6.27 -11.05
N LEU A 38 3.19 -5.72 -9.85
CA LEU A 38 4.22 -5.14 -8.98
C LEU A 38 4.51 -6.03 -7.75
N ILE A 39 3.90 -7.21 -7.70
CA ILE A 39 4.05 -8.18 -6.61
C ILE A 39 5.11 -9.22 -6.98
N LEU A 40 5.98 -9.56 -6.02
CA LEU A 40 6.99 -10.61 -6.16
C LEU A 40 6.33 -11.97 -6.42
N ASP A 41 6.95 -12.82 -7.24
CA ASP A 41 6.34 -14.05 -7.75
C ASP A 41 5.90 -15.01 -6.62
N GLU A 42 6.68 -15.10 -5.55
CA GLU A 42 6.39 -15.94 -4.37
C GLU A 42 5.32 -15.35 -3.43
N THR A 43 4.84 -14.13 -3.69
CA THR A 43 3.86 -13.45 -2.82
C THR A 43 2.42 -13.80 -3.22
N SER A 44 1.65 -14.25 -2.24
CA SER A 44 0.25 -14.70 -2.39
C SER A 44 -0.78 -13.67 -1.90
N ALA A 45 -0.37 -12.61 -1.22
CA ALA A 45 -1.26 -11.57 -0.70
C ALA A 45 -0.58 -10.20 -0.66
N ALA A 46 -1.39 -9.14 -0.83
CA ALA A 46 -1.02 -7.77 -0.53
C ALA A 46 -2.06 -7.18 0.44
N LEU A 47 -1.58 -6.49 1.48
CA LEU A 47 -2.40 -5.83 2.49
C LEU A 47 -1.99 -4.36 2.56
N GLU A 48 -2.97 -3.49 2.75
CA GLU A 48 -2.75 -2.05 2.83
C GLU A 48 -3.18 -1.51 4.19
N LEU A 49 -2.33 -0.70 4.81
CA LEU A 49 -2.64 0.05 6.03
C LEU A 49 -2.78 1.52 5.64
N VAL A 50 -3.96 2.09 5.89
CA VAL A 50 -4.25 3.51 5.61
C VAL A 50 -4.37 4.26 6.92
N ILE A 51 -3.65 5.37 7.01
CA ILE A 51 -3.45 6.14 8.24
C ILE A 51 -3.93 7.57 8.02
N ASP A 52 -4.89 8.00 8.84
CA ASP A 52 -5.32 9.39 8.93
C ASP A 52 -4.84 9.96 10.27
N ALA A 53 -4.37 11.21 10.27
CA ALA A 53 -4.01 11.93 11.48
C ALA A 53 -4.26 13.44 11.32
N LEU A 54 -4.26 14.16 12.44
CA LEU A 54 -4.48 15.60 12.47
C LEU A 54 -3.30 16.40 11.88
N GLN A 55 -2.11 15.80 11.84
CA GLN A 55 -0.88 16.44 11.37
C GLN A 55 -0.03 15.46 10.53
N PRO A 56 0.65 15.92 9.47
CA PRO A 56 1.49 15.07 8.64
C PRO A 56 2.61 14.35 9.40
N GLU A 57 3.18 14.99 10.41
CA GLU A 57 4.26 14.45 11.23
C GLU A 57 3.80 13.22 12.02
N ILE A 58 2.53 13.21 12.45
CA ILE A 58 1.90 12.07 13.13
C ILE A 58 1.68 10.92 12.14
N VAL A 59 1.30 11.21 10.89
CA VAL A 59 1.20 10.18 9.83
C VAL A 59 2.57 9.55 9.58
N ALA A 60 3.61 10.37 9.44
CA ALA A 60 4.97 9.89 9.21
C ALA A 60 5.47 9.01 10.38
N GLU A 61 5.23 9.43 11.63
CA GLU A 61 5.60 8.65 12.80
C GLU A 61 4.83 7.33 12.88
N ALA A 62 3.51 7.34 12.60
CA ALA A 62 2.69 6.14 12.56
C ALA A 62 3.15 5.15 11.47
N MET A 63 3.51 5.65 10.28
CA MET A 63 4.14 4.84 9.23
C MET A 63 5.47 4.25 9.71
N ARG A 64 6.33 5.06 10.34
CA ARG A 64 7.65 4.63 10.83
C ARG A 64 7.53 3.48 11.82
N VAL A 65 6.70 3.63 12.86
CA VAL A 65 6.56 2.61 13.91
C VAL A 65 5.87 1.36 13.38
N GLY A 66 4.85 1.51 12.53
CA GLY A 66 4.16 0.37 11.91
C GLY A 66 5.08 -0.45 11.00
N ILE A 67 5.90 0.23 10.18
CA ILE A 67 6.88 -0.43 9.31
C ILE A 67 7.95 -1.14 10.14
N LYS A 68 8.49 -0.50 11.18
CA LYS A 68 9.49 -1.14 12.06
C LYS A 68 8.92 -2.39 12.74
N ALA A 69 7.71 -2.31 13.29
CA ALA A 69 7.04 -3.46 13.89
C ALA A 69 6.80 -4.58 12.87
N ALA A 70 6.36 -4.23 11.65
CA ALA A 70 6.20 -5.20 10.56
C ALA A 70 7.54 -5.83 10.14
N CYS A 71 8.65 -5.11 10.16
CA CYS A 71 9.97 -5.66 9.84
C CYS A 71 10.54 -6.54 10.96
N GLU A 72 10.19 -6.29 12.22
CA GLU A 72 10.69 -7.05 13.37
C GLU A 72 10.18 -8.49 13.39
N VAL A 73 8.88 -8.68 13.17
CA VAL A 73 8.23 -10.01 13.19
C VAL A 73 7.80 -10.50 11.80
N GLY A 74 7.70 -9.61 10.82
CA GLY A 74 7.18 -9.94 9.49
C GLY A 74 7.96 -11.02 8.74
N PRO A 75 9.31 -11.05 8.76
CA PRO A 75 10.07 -12.08 8.06
C PRO A 75 9.69 -13.51 8.49
N SER A 76 9.44 -13.75 9.78
CA SER A 76 8.97 -15.04 10.30
C SER A 76 7.49 -15.29 10.01
N CYS A 77 6.70 -14.23 9.81
CA CYS A 77 5.29 -14.28 9.41
C CYS A 77 5.06 -14.24 7.88
N GLY A 78 6.12 -14.28 7.06
CA GLY A 78 6.02 -14.31 5.60
C GLY A 78 5.94 -12.94 4.90
N VAL A 79 6.15 -11.83 5.59
CA VAL A 79 6.28 -10.51 4.95
C VAL A 79 7.55 -10.48 4.10
N ARG A 80 7.41 -10.15 2.81
CA ARG A 80 8.52 -10.12 1.85
C ARG A 80 8.99 -8.71 1.50
N LYS A 81 8.07 -7.76 1.44
CA LYS A 81 8.35 -6.40 0.99
C LYS A 81 7.35 -5.42 1.59
N ILE A 82 7.83 -4.20 1.84
CA ILE A 82 7.01 -3.05 2.21
C ILE A 82 7.18 -2.00 1.11
N THR A 83 6.09 -1.33 0.75
CA THR A 83 6.05 -0.25 -0.24
C THR A 83 4.98 0.77 0.13
N GLY A 84 4.97 1.92 -0.55
CA GLY A 84 3.98 2.98 -0.39
C GLY A 84 3.12 3.16 -1.64
N GLY A 85 1.80 3.07 -1.47
CA GLY A 85 0.84 3.43 -2.52
C GLY A 85 0.90 4.93 -2.84
N ASN A 86 0.83 5.30 -4.12
CA ASN A 86 0.84 6.69 -4.55
C ASN A 86 0.08 6.88 -5.88
N TYR A 87 -0.22 8.14 -6.19
CA TYR A 87 -0.93 8.54 -7.42
C TYR A 87 -0.01 9.34 -8.37
N GLY A 88 1.28 8.98 -8.43
CA GLY A 88 2.27 9.63 -9.28
C GLY A 88 2.58 11.08 -8.91
N GLY A 89 2.33 11.47 -7.64
CA GLY A 89 2.58 12.82 -7.13
C GLY A 89 1.59 13.89 -7.60
N LYS A 90 0.53 13.51 -8.33
CA LYS A 90 -0.38 14.47 -8.98
C LYS A 90 -1.66 14.82 -8.19
N LEU A 91 -1.95 14.08 -7.12
CA LEU A 91 -3.24 14.18 -6.40
C LEU A 91 -3.08 14.67 -4.97
N GLY A 92 -2.20 14.03 -4.19
CA GLY A 92 -1.98 14.35 -2.78
C GLY A 92 -1.00 15.50 -2.58
N LYS A 93 -1.30 16.40 -1.64
CA LYS A 93 -0.40 17.48 -1.19
C LYS A 93 0.81 16.97 -0.42
N HIS A 94 0.65 15.91 0.36
CA HIS A 94 1.67 15.37 1.25
C HIS A 94 2.28 14.10 0.66
N HIS A 95 3.60 14.06 0.56
CA HIS A 95 4.35 12.91 0.04
C HIS A 95 5.25 12.36 1.15
N PHE A 96 5.01 11.10 1.53
CA PHE A 96 5.71 10.42 2.62
C PHE A 96 6.70 9.42 2.04
N HIS A 97 7.95 9.85 1.81
CA HIS A 97 8.98 8.98 1.25
C HIS A 97 9.52 8.02 2.31
N LEU A 98 9.35 6.71 2.10
CA LEU A 98 9.69 5.68 3.11
C LEU A 98 11.15 5.75 3.58
N HIS A 99 12.10 5.98 2.68
CA HIS A 99 13.51 6.12 3.05
C HIS A 99 13.74 7.30 4.01
N GLN A 100 13.07 8.43 3.81
CA GLN A 100 13.18 9.60 4.69
C GLN A 100 12.51 9.35 6.05
N ILE A 101 11.40 8.62 6.07
CA ILE A 101 10.67 8.27 7.30
C ILE A 101 11.50 7.32 8.18
N LEU A 102 12.24 6.40 7.56
CA LEU A 102 12.97 5.35 8.28
C LEU A 102 14.36 5.78 8.76
N GLY A 103 14.98 6.77 8.09
CA GLY A 103 16.36 7.20 8.35
C GLY A 103 17.34 6.47 7.46
#